data_AF-A0A9D6T7N7-F1
#
_entry.id   AF-A0A9D6T7N7-F1
#
_cell.length_a   1.000
_cell.length_b   1.000
_cell.length_c   1.000
_cell.angle_alpha   90.00
_cell.angle_beta   90.00
_cell.angle_gamma   90.00
#
_symmetry.space_group_name_H-M   'P 1'
#
loop_
_entity.id
_entity.type
_entity.pdbx_description
1 polymer ?
#
loop_
_entity_poly.entity_id
_entity_poly.type
_entity_poly.pdbx_seq_one_letter_code
_entity_poly.pdbx_strand_id
1 'polypeptide(L)'
;MTVSSTPTATASATPTSSRTQRPSSTPTASPSPAPAPEPGANITFFGLAAADDVPLQPIGTDANGRPVFERRFGQGFSLVLEARPGSNRQRVGGSAFNYDPTDPFVRPDLQVLLSRPLGNGSPAVCDNSSPNFGGIPAVEPPYFSEAQVISDAINDLGCRFVDGTGNPSGRSDSDACTMFPDATFHFVDALSTIQFCARIAAAFRFPEGDTVVTARVRDAGGQFGPVRQMVVRINPTASGSPTLTHVPTATATPSYTPTPVPSPGPPGEITFFGIAGADSAPLEPTGEDSEGRPLFERRFGRGFYLVIEAKPLGGLRHVGRSAFNYDPTDPAVRPDLQVLLSRPLGDGSTAVCDNGEPTFGGVPGTDSPDFRETQAVSDAINDFGCRVDDGTGNPSGRSDSDACTMFPDATFHFVAEDSDVQFCAFIASSFGFPPGDTVVSARLREGQVRQIVIRVTG
;
A
#
# COMPACT_ATOMS: atom_id res chain seq x y z
N MET A 1 39.93 70.67 -2.10
CA MET A 1 39.40 69.31 -1.88
C MET A 1 40.40 68.59 -0.99
N THR A 2 40.05 68.42 0.28
CA THR A 2 40.97 68.06 1.37
C THR A 2 40.80 66.58 1.69
N VAL A 3 41.88 65.80 1.56
CA VAL A 3 41.92 64.37 1.86
C VAL A 3 42.41 64.20 3.30
N SER A 4 41.61 63.53 4.14
CA SER A 4 41.89 63.28 5.56
C SER A 4 42.35 61.83 5.74
N SER A 5 43.61 61.63 6.13
CA SER A 5 44.21 60.33 6.43
C SER A 5 44.13 60.02 7.93
N THR A 6 43.47 58.92 8.29
CA THR A 6 43.37 58.40 9.67
C THR A 6 44.54 57.45 9.96
N PRO A 7 45.30 57.62 11.06
CA PRO A 7 46.37 56.70 11.42
C PRO A 7 45.85 55.43 12.10
N THR A 8 46.35 54.28 11.67
CA THR A 8 46.11 52.95 12.24
C THR A 8 47.05 52.69 13.42
N ALA A 9 46.50 52.41 14.59
CA ALA A 9 47.26 52.03 15.78
C ALA A 9 47.65 50.55 15.75
N THR A 10 48.94 50.26 15.90
CA THR A 10 49.50 48.92 16.04
C THR A 10 49.34 48.42 17.48
N ALA A 11 48.65 47.29 17.67
CA ALA A 11 48.50 46.66 18.99
C ALA A 11 49.79 45.91 19.38
N SER A 12 50.27 46.20 20.59
CA SER A 12 51.43 45.60 21.23
C SER A 12 51.10 44.20 21.77
N ALA A 13 51.95 43.21 21.49
CA ALA A 13 51.81 41.84 21.97
C ALA A 13 52.08 41.74 23.48
N THR A 14 51.10 41.21 24.22
CA THR A 14 51.20 40.90 25.65
C THR A 14 51.85 39.53 25.84
N PRO A 15 52.81 39.36 26.78
CA PRO A 15 53.47 38.08 27.00
C PRO A 15 52.52 37.04 27.61
N THR A 16 52.38 35.88 26.94
CA THR A 16 51.60 34.73 27.39
C THR A 16 52.33 34.01 28.53
N SER A 17 51.76 34.01 29.73
CA SER A 17 52.23 33.14 30.82
C SER A 17 51.75 31.71 30.59
N SER A 18 52.69 30.79 30.41
CA SER A 18 52.41 29.35 30.33
C SER A 18 52.14 28.82 31.74
N ARG A 19 50.87 28.70 32.10
CA ARG A 19 50.43 28.08 33.36
C ARG A 19 50.29 26.58 33.14
N THR A 20 51.18 25.78 33.71
CA THR A 20 51.06 24.32 33.77
C THR A 20 49.74 23.94 34.44
N GLN A 21 48.79 23.42 33.66
CA GLN A 21 47.50 22.96 34.17
C GLN A 21 47.71 21.69 35.02
N ARG A 22 47.27 21.77 36.28
CA ARG A 22 47.12 20.63 37.17
C ARG A 22 46.06 19.69 36.55
N PRO A 23 46.29 18.36 36.48
CA PRO A 23 45.30 17.43 35.95
C PRO A 23 43.99 17.61 36.73
N SER A 24 42.98 18.13 36.05
CA SER A 24 41.62 18.24 36.56
C SER A 24 41.08 16.82 36.67
N SER A 25 40.71 16.40 37.88
CA SER A 25 40.00 15.14 38.09
C SER A 25 38.75 15.15 37.21
N THR A 26 38.71 14.29 36.20
CA THR A 26 37.51 14.05 35.39
C THR A 26 36.38 13.67 36.35
N PRO A 27 35.28 14.44 36.42
CA PRO A 27 34.13 14.03 37.22
C PRO A 27 33.65 12.70 36.68
N THR A 28 33.78 11.64 37.48
CA THR A 28 33.17 10.34 37.20
C THR A 28 31.66 10.58 37.17
N ALA A 29 31.07 10.54 35.97
CA ALA A 29 29.63 10.63 35.80
C ALA A 29 28.98 9.54 36.65
N SER A 30 28.22 9.95 37.68
CA SER A 30 27.37 9.04 38.43
C SER A 30 26.37 8.45 37.43
N PRO A 31 26.19 7.12 37.36
CA PRO A 31 25.25 6.52 36.42
C PRO A 31 23.87 7.12 36.68
N SER A 32 23.31 7.79 35.67
CA SER A 32 21.92 8.27 35.73
C SER A 32 21.04 7.05 36.02
N PRO A 33 20.14 7.11 37.03
CA PRO A 33 19.25 6.00 37.33
C PRO A 33 18.50 5.61 36.05
N ALA A 34 18.45 4.31 35.76
CA ALA A 34 17.67 3.80 34.65
C ALA A 34 16.21 4.28 34.82
N PRO A 35 15.57 4.81 33.76
CA PRO A 35 14.18 5.25 33.86
C PRO A 35 13.32 4.12 34.42
N ALA A 36 12.45 4.46 35.37
CA ALA A 36 11.54 3.50 35.97
C ALA A 36 10.69 2.85 34.86
N PRO A 37 10.49 1.52 34.88
CA PRO A 37 9.77 0.85 33.82
C PRO A 37 8.32 1.34 33.79
N GLU A 38 7.91 1.92 32.67
CA GLU A 38 6.58 2.51 32.53
C GLU A 38 5.47 1.44 32.66
N PRO A 39 4.39 1.73 33.40
CA PRO A 39 3.21 0.87 33.43
C PRO A 39 2.47 0.94 32.09
N GLY A 40 1.89 -0.17 31.60
CA GLY A 40 1.21 -0.21 30.30
C GLY A 40 1.88 -1.12 29.25
N ALA A 41 1.15 -1.47 28.19
CA ALA A 41 1.67 -2.31 27.10
C ALA A 41 2.83 -1.64 26.36
N ASN A 42 3.93 -2.36 26.16
CA ASN A 42 5.11 -1.85 25.48
C ASN A 42 5.09 -2.23 24.00
N ILE A 43 5.19 -1.24 23.11
CA ILE A 43 5.43 -1.45 21.69
C ILE A 43 6.86 -1.99 21.51
N THR A 44 6.97 -3.19 20.94
CA THR A 44 8.21 -3.96 20.72
C THR A 44 8.74 -3.80 19.30
N PHE A 45 7.83 -3.74 18.32
CA PHE A 45 8.13 -3.42 16.93
C PHE A 45 7.19 -2.35 16.42
N PHE A 46 7.73 -1.37 15.67
CA PHE A 46 6.93 -0.34 14.99
C PHE A 46 7.62 0.02 13.68
N GLY A 47 7.03 -0.41 12.58
CA GLY A 47 7.67 -0.32 11.28
C GLY A 47 6.72 -0.60 10.13
N LEU A 48 7.33 -0.90 8.97
CA LEU A 48 6.61 -1.24 7.75
C LEU A 48 6.94 -2.67 7.33
N ALA A 49 6.00 -3.32 6.64
CA ALA A 49 6.27 -4.52 5.85
C ALA A 49 5.99 -4.24 4.37
N ALA A 50 6.77 -4.83 3.47
CA ALA A 50 6.56 -4.71 2.03
C ALA A 50 5.25 -5.40 1.58
N ALA A 51 4.92 -5.31 0.29
CA ALA A 51 3.69 -5.91 -0.23
C ALA A 51 3.68 -7.44 -0.19
N ASP A 52 4.86 -8.04 -0.15
CA ASP A 52 5.11 -9.46 0.10
C ASP A 52 5.22 -9.76 1.59
N ASP A 53 4.74 -8.87 2.46
CA ASP A 53 4.66 -9.05 3.92
C ASP A 53 6.04 -9.12 4.62
N VAL A 54 7.15 -8.90 3.91
CA VAL A 54 8.49 -8.92 4.53
C VAL A 54 8.74 -7.64 5.34
N PRO A 55 9.13 -7.73 6.63
CA PRO A 55 9.49 -6.56 7.43
C PRO A 55 10.61 -5.75 6.80
N LEU A 56 10.42 -4.44 6.72
CA LEU A 56 11.43 -3.51 6.22
C LEU A 56 12.35 -3.05 7.36
N GLN A 57 13.59 -2.73 7.01
CA GLN A 57 14.52 -2.09 7.91
C GLN A 57 14.48 -0.56 7.70
N PRO A 58 14.61 0.25 8.76
CA PRO A 58 14.72 1.69 8.59
C PRO A 58 16.05 2.03 7.89
N ILE A 59 16.03 3.05 7.04
CA ILE A 59 17.23 3.55 6.34
C ILE A 59 18.13 4.41 7.25
N GLY A 60 17.63 4.76 8.44
CA GLY A 60 18.34 5.58 9.40
C GLY A 60 17.41 6.10 10.50
N THR A 61 17.85 7.16 11.17
CA THR A 61 17.03 7.92 12.12
C THR A 61 17.03 9.39 11.76
N ASP A 62 15.97 10.11 12.11
CA ASP A 62 15.92 11.56 11.93
C ASP A 62 16.56 12.31 13.10
N ALA A 63 16.47 13.65 13.10
CA ALA A 63 17.06 14.50 14.14
C ALA A 63 16.49 14.25 15.56
N ASN A 64 15.32 13.63 15.67
CA ASN A 64 14.69 13.27 16.94
C ASN A 64 14.95 11.81 17.34
N GLY A 65 15.79 11.09 16.58
CA GLY A 65 16.09 9.68 16.81
C GLY A 65 14.98 8.72 16.37
N ARG A 66 14.00 9.19 15.57
CA ARG A 66 12.90 8.34 15.08
C ARG A 66 13.39 7.52 13.88
N PRO A 67 13.11 6.20 13.82
CA PRO A 67 13.46 5.38 12.67
C PRO A 67 12.76 5.92 11.41
N VAL A 68 13.51 6.03 10.32
CA VAL A 68 13.02 6.51 9.02
C VAL A 68 12.88 5.33 8.08
N PHE A 69 11.66 5.10 7.59
CA PHE A 69 11.37 4.14 6.53
C PHE A 69 11.13 4.92 5.24
N GLU A 70 12.01 4.72 4.26
CA GLU A 70 11.86 5.35 2.96
C GLU A 70 11.11 4.44 2.00
N ARG A 71 10.15 5.02 1.27
CA ARG A 71 9.41 4.37 0.21
C ARG A 71 9.31 5.30 -0.99
N ARG A 72 9.27 4.69 -2.18
CA ARG A 72 9.00 5.42 -3.42
C ARG A 72 7.53 5.86 -3.52
N PHE A 73 6.63 5.13 -2.87
CA PHE A 73 5.19 5.36 -2.91
C PHE A 73 4.59 5.34 -1.53
N GLY A 74 3.48 6.06 -1.39
CA GLY A 74 2.70 6.08 -0.16
C GLY A 74 1.76 4.89 0.04
N GLN A 75 1.80 3.85 -0.79
CA GLN A 75 0.86 2.71 -0.77
C GLN A 75 1.56 1.39 -1.12
N GLY A 76 0.85 0.27 -1.01
CA GLY A 76 1.37 -1.06 -1.39
C GLY A 76 2.33 -1.62 -0.34
N PHE A 77 2.03 -1.37 0.93
CA PHE A 77 2.78 -1.86 2.08
C PHE A 77 1.90 -1.90 3.31
N SER A 78 2.36 -2.55 4.38
CA SER A 78 1.62 -2.62 5.64
C SER A 78 2.31 -1.76 6.70
N LEU A 79 1.52 -1.02 7.46
CA LEU A 79 1.91 -0.47 8.75
C LEU A 79 1.78 -1.59 9.78
N VAL A 80 2.88 -1.89 10.48
CA VAL A 80 2.95 -3.02 11.43
C VAL A 80 3.37 -2.49 12.79
N LEU A 81 2.59 -2.86 13.81
CA LEU A 81 2.88 -2.56 15.20
C LEU A 81 2.74 -3.83 16.02
N GLU A 82 3.72 -4.11 16.87
CA GLU A 82 3.64 -5.20 17.83
C GLU A 82 3.80 -4.70 19.25
N ALA A 83 3.14 -5.39 20.17
CA ALA A 83 3.21 -5.03 21.58
C ALA A 83 3.25 -6.26 22.48
N ARG A 84 3.80 -6.05 23.67
CA ARG A 84 3.86 -7.03 24.76
C ARG A 84 3.40 -6.42 26.09
N PRO A 85 3.06 -7.25 27.09
CA PRO A 85 2.77 -6.80 28.45
C PRO A 85 3.88 -5.91 29.04
N GLY A 86 3.47 -4.88 29.77
CA GLY A 86 4.38 -3.98 30.49
C GLY A 86 4.87 -4.51 31.83
N SER A 87 5.40 -3.59 32.63
CA SER A 87 5.88 -3.88 33.99
C SER A 87 4.78 -4.35 34.94
N ASN A 88 3.54 -3.94 34.70
CA ASN A 88 2.34 -4.36 35.44
C ASN A 88 1.82 -5.75 35.04
N ARG A 89 2.42 -6.39 34.02
CA ARG A 89 2.09 -7.73 33.50
C ARG A 89 0.64 -7.90 33.03
N GLN A 90 -0.08 -6.81 32.79
CA GLN A 90 -1.41 -6.89 32.18
C GLN A 90 -1.29 -7.29 30.72
N ARG A 91 -2.25 -8.08 30.23
CA ARG A 91 -2.31 -8.45 28.81
C ARG A 91 -2.46 -7.19 27.96
N VAL A 92 -1.87 -7.20 26.77
CA VAL A 92 -2.08 -6.11 25.80
C VAL A 92 -3.54 -6.10 25.35
N GLY A 93 -4.15 -4.93 25.24
CA GLY A 93 -5.48 -4.78 24.67
C GLY A 93 -5.47 -5.08 23.17
N GLY A 94 -6.59 -5.59 22.65
CA GLY A 94 -6.68 -6.09 21.27
C GLY A 94 -7.51 -5.23 20.32
N SER A 95 -8.30 -4.29 20.83
CA SER A 95 -9.18 -3.46 19.99
C SER A 95 -8.38 -2.43 19.21
N ALA A 96 -8.54 -2.41 17.88
CA ALA A 96 -8.04 -1.34 17.02
C ALA A 96 -9.12 -0.31 16.66
N PHE A 97 -10.39 -0.63 16.89
CA PHE A 97 -11.52 0.28 16.70
C PHE A 97 -12.50 0.22 17.86
N ASN A 98 -12.89 1.38 18.39
CA ASN A 98 -13.93 1.56 19.39
C ASN A 98 -14.36 3.02 19.38
N TYR A 99 -15.53 3.30 18.79
CA TYR A 99 -15.94 4.63 18.38
C TYR A 99 -17.30 5.03 18.93
N ASP A 100 -17.36 6.23 19.49
CA ASP A 100 -18.59 6.96 19.78
C ASP A 100 -18.45 8.39 19.21
N PRO A 101 -19.35 8.84 18.32
CA PRO A 101 -19.28 10.18 17.72
C PRO A 101 -19.54 11.32 18.71
N THR A 102 -19.98 11.00 19.94
CA THR A 102 -20.37 11.97 20.98
C THR A 102 -19.54 11.85 22.26
N ASP A 103 -18.71 10.81 22.38
CA ASP A 103 -17.84 10.60 23.54
C ASP A 103 -16.37 10.42 23.09
N PRO A 104 -15.51 11.44 23.26
CA PRO A 104 -14.12 11.37 22.84
C PRO A 104 -13.26 10.46 23.71
N PHE A 105 -13.78 9.91 24.81
CA PHE A 105 -13.09 8.97 25.69
C PHE A 105 -13.26 7.52 25.25
N VAL A 106 -14.28 7.22 24.44
CA VAL A 106 -14.47 5.91 23.79
C VAL A 106 -13.43 5.78 22.68
N ARG A 107 -12.36 5.03 22.97
CA ARG A 107 -11.22 4.83 22.08
C ARG A 107 -10.72 3.39 22.12
N PRO A 108 -10.11 2.92 21.03
CA PRO A 108 -9.47 1.61 20.97
C PRO A 108 -8.24 1.50 21.88
N ASP A 109 -7.77 0.26 22.02
CA ASP A 109 -6.53 -0.07 22.74
C ASP A 109 -5.32 0.40 21.95
N LEU A 110 -5.27 0.12 20.65
CA LEU A 110 -4.31 0.71 19.72
C LEU A 110 -4.70 2.15 19.40
N GLN A 111 -3.79 3.10 19.56
CA GLN A 111 -4.00 4.47 19.12
C GLN A 111 -2.86 4.93 18.23
N VAL A 112 -3.19 5.36 17.02
CA VAL A 112 -2.22 5.83 16.01
C VAL A 112 -2.67 7.20 15.49
N LEU A 113 -1.72 8.13 15.36
CA LEU A 113 -1.91 9.47 14.82
C LEU A 113 -0.84 9.78 13.78
N LEU A 114 -1.18 10.65 12.83
CA LEU A 114 -0.36 11.00 11.68
C LEU A 114 -0.15 12.52 11.63
N SER A 115 1.08 12.97 11.35
CA SER A 115 1.38 14.40 11.16
C SER A 115 0.81 14.99 9.87
N ARG A 116 0.42 14.14 8.91
CA ARG A 116 -0.07 14.53 7.58
C ARG A 116 -1.24 13.63 7.18
N PRO A 117 -2.19 14.16 6.40
CA PRO A 117 -3.37 13.40 6.04
C PRO A 117 -2.97 12.30 5.06
N LEU A 118 -3.64 11.16 5.12
CA LEU A 118 -3.53 10.13 4.09
C LEU A 118 -4.66 10.30 3.08
N GLY A 119 -4.38 9.99 1.82
CA GLY A 119 -5.39 10.10 0.75
C GLY A 119 -5.96 11.52 0.64
N ASN A 120 -7.28 11.65 0.68
CA ASN A 120 -7.98 12.93 0.65
C ASN A 120 -8.10 13.63 2.02
N GLY A 121 -7.65 13.00 3.12
CA GLY A 121 -7.75 13.56 4.48
C GLY A 121 -9.16 13.70 5.03
N SER A 122 -10.11 12.88 4.54
CA SER A 122 -11.49 12.84 5.03
C SER A 122 -11.54 12.74 6.56
N PRO A 123 -12.42 13.51 7.24
CA PRO A 123 -12.65 13.35 8.68
C PRO A 123 -13.69 12.27 9.01
N ALA A 124 -14.30 11.63 8.00
CA ALA A 124 -15.33 10.63 8.24
C ALA A 124 -14.69 9.34 8.77
N VAL A 125 -15.13 8.91 9.95
CA VAL A 125 -14.57 7.73 10.62
C VAL A 125 -15.00 6.45 9.91
N CYS A 126 -14.02 5.65 9.50
CA CYS A 126 -14.22 4.34 8.86
C CYS A 126 -14.97 4.38 7.55
N ASP A 127 -14.64 5.36 6.73
CA ASP A 127 -14.98 5.41 5.31
C ASP A 127 -14.06 4.49 4.48
N ASN A 128 -13.91 3.23 4.91
CA ASN A 128 -12.99 2.24 4.31
C ASN A 128 -13.70 1.23 3.39
N SER A 129 -14.96 1.50 3.02
CA SER A 129 -15.78 0.61 2.18
C SER A 129 -16.43 1.36 1.01
N SER A 130 -16.65 0.62 -0.08
CA SER A 130 -17.33 1.13 -1.27
C SER A 130 -18.75 1.63 -0.92
N PRO A 131 -19.22 2.74 -1.51
CA PRO A 131 -18.56 3.54 -2.56
C PRO A 131 -17.67 4.67 -2.05
N ASN A 132 -17.59 4.88 -0.74
CA ASN A 132 -16.99 6.07 -0.15
C ASN A 132 -15.65 5.74 0.50
N PHE A 133 -14.66 5.34 -0.29
CA PHE A 133 -13.30 5.22 0.22
C PHE A 133 -12.73 6.61 0.52
N GLY A 134 -12.54 6.93 1.80
CA GLY A 134 -11.90 8.16 2.22
C GLY A 134 -10.50 7.96 2.77
N GLY A 135 -9.83 9.11 2.89
CA GLY A 135 -8.53 9.27 3.51
C GLY A 135 -8.61 9.33 5.02
N ILE A 136 -7.50 9.70 5.66
CA ILE A 136 -7.39 9.78 7.11
C ILE A 136 -6.91 11.18 7.48
N PRO A 137 -7.52 11.85 8.47
CA PRO A 137 -7.15 13.22 8.83
C PRO A 137 -5.83 13.25 9.60
N ALA A 138 -5.15 14.39 9.52
CA ALA A 138 -3.90 14.63 10.24
C ALA A 138 -4.11 15.26 11.62
N VAL A 139 -3.11 15.10 12.49
CA VAL A 139 -2.96 15.86 13.73
C VAL A 139 -1.51 16.35 13.81
N GLU A 140 -1.30 17.66 13.73
CA GLU A 140 0.04 18.27 13.70
C GLU A 140 0.24 19.30 14.81
N PRO A 141 1.19 19.09 15.75
CA PRO A 141 1.96 17.85 15.94
C PRO A 141 1.06 16.69 16.39
N PRO A 142 1.44 15.42 16.20
CA PRO A 142 0.62 14.30 16.66
C PRO A 142 0.66 14.19 18.20
N TYR A 143 -0.47 14.44 18.87
CA TYR A 143 -0.63 14.31 20.33
C TYR A 143 -1.97 13.68 20.73
N PHE A 144 -1.99 12.95 21.84
CA PHE A 144 -3.17 12.20 22.31
C PHE A 144 -4.00 12.99 23.34
N SER A 145 -4.72 14.03 22.91
CA SER A 145 -5.68 14.73 23.78
C SER A 145 -7.08 14.11 23.74
N GLU A 146 -7.95 14.47 24.69
CA GLU A 146 -9.32 14.01 24.85
C GLU A 146 -10.35 14.77 23.97
N ALA A 147 -9.92 15.29 22.82
CA ALA A 147 -10.82 15.95 21.87
C ALA A 147 -11.46 14.95 20.89
N GLN A 148 -12.69 15.23 20.43
CA GLN A 148 -13.42 14.37 19.48
C GLN A 148 -12.66 14.18 18.17
N VAL A 149 -12.15 15.26 17.58
CA VAL A 149 -11.35 15.18 16.33
C VAL A 149 -10.13 14.26 16.44
N ILE A 150 -9.56 14.10 17.64
CA ILE A 150 -8.46 13.16 17.89
C ILE A 150 -8.99 11.72 18.01
N SER A 151 -10.14 11.54 18.68
CA SER A 151 -10.83 10.24 18.73
C SER A 151 -11.22 9.75 17.33
N ASP A 152 -11.74 10.67 16.50
CA ASP A 152 -12.13 10.41 15.12
C ASP A 152 -10.91 9.96 14.29
N ALA A 153 -9.81 10.73 14.33
CA ALA A 153 -8.58 10.38 13.62
C ALA A 153 -7.98 9.03 14.08
N ILE A 154 -8.01 8.74 15.39
CA ILE A 154 -7.54 7.47 15.95
C ILE A 154 -8.40 6.31 15.44
N ASN A 155 -9.72 6.44 15.51
CA ASN A 155 -10.64 5.37 15.12
C ASN A 155 -10.68 5.16 13.62
N ASP A 156 -10.51 6.22 12.85
CA ASP A 156 -10.52 6.17 11.40
C ASP A 156 -9.33 5.35 10.87
N LEU A 157 -8.10 5.67 11.27
CA LEU A 157 -6.97 4.78 10.96
C LEU A 157 -7.11 3.41 11.67
N GLY A 158 -7.66 3.39 12.88
CA GLY A 158 -7.87 2.20 13.70
C GLY A 158 -8.65 1.08 13.01
N CYS A 159 -9.76 1.39 12.34
CA CYS A 159 -10.55 0.38 11.63
C CYS A 159 -9.91 -0.17 10.36
N ARG A 160 -8.74 0.34 9.95
CA ARG A 160 -7.94 -0.22 8.85
C ARG A 160 -6.91 -1.23 9.36
N PHE A 161 -6.76 -1.39 10.68
CA PHE A 161 -5.96 -2.45 11.29
C PHE A 161 -6.80 -3.71 11.50
N VAL A 162 -6.75 -4.63 10.53
CA VAL A 162 -7.61 -5.82 10.52
C VAL A 162 -6.88 -7.09 10.90
N ASP A 163 -7.60 -8.02 11.54
CA ASP A 163 -7.06 -9.28 12.05
C ASP A 163 -6.85 -10.38 11.00
N GLY A 164 -7.12 -10.07 9.72
CA GLY A 164 -7.07 -11.03 8.60
C GLY A 164 -8.43 -11.62 8.26
N THR A 165 -9.41 -11.54 9.16
CA THR A 165 -10.83 -11.83 8.90
C THR A 165 -11.65 -10.57 8.62
N GLY A 166 -10.99 -9.40 8.64
CA GLY A 166 -11.60 -8.09 8.43
C GLY A 166 -11.97 -7.36 9.72
N ASN A 167 -11.94 -8.03 10.87
CA ASN A 167 -12.29 -7.36 12.13
C ASN A 167 -11.17 -6.41 12.57
N PRO A 168 -11.49 -5.20 13.04
CA PRO A 168 -10.50 -4.20 13.45
C PRO A 168 -9.88 -4.53 14.82
N SER A 169 -9.01 -5.53 14.83
CA SER A 169 -8.38 -6.12 16.00
C SER A 169 -6.93 -6.50 15.72
N GLY A 170 -6.14 -6.59 16.79
CA GLY A 170 -4.82 -7.20 16.72
C GLY A 170 -4.89 -8.73 16.53
N ARG A 171 -3.78 -9.27 16.02
CA ARG A 171 -3.56 -10.66 15.63
C ARG A 171 -2.70 -11.40 16.65
N SER A 172 -2.91 -12.71 16.74
CA SER A 172 -2.01 -13.61 17.44
C SER A 172 -0.80 -13.99 16.56
N ASP A 173 0.22 -14.64 17.13
CA ASP A 173 1.42 -15.01 16.37
C ASP A 173 1.11 -15.98 15.22
N SER A 174 0.12 -16.88 15.38
CA SER A 174 -0.30 -17.78 14.31
C SER A 174 -1.00 -17.08 13.14
N ASP A 175 -1.42 -15.83 13.33
CA ASP A 175 -2.15 -15.02 12.35
C ASP A 175 -1.35 -13.78 11.92
N ALA A 176 -0.05 -13.73 12.25
CA ALA A 176 0.81 -12.59 11.96
C ALA A 176 0.75 -12.19 10.47
N CYS A 177 0.92 -10.89 10.21
CA CYS A 177 0.96 -10.32 8.86
C CYS A 177 2.37 -10.04 8.36
N THR A 178 3.40 -10.53 9.06
CA THR A 178 4.80 -10.40 8.66
C THR A 178 5.37 -11.74 8.29
N MET A 179 5.91 -11.85 7.08
CA MET A 179 6.49 -13.07 6.53
C MET A 179 8.03 -13.04 6.56
N PHE A 180 8.62 -14.18 6.87
CA PHE A 180 10.08 -14.36 6.94
C PHE A 180 10.63 -15.17 5.76
N PRO A 181 11.98 -15.23 5.58
CA PRO A 181 12.59 -15.96 4.47
C PRO A 181 12.27 -17.46 4.40
N ASP A 182 11.81 -18.06 5.48
CA ASP A 182 11.32 -19.44 5.53
C ASP A 182 9.85 -19.58 5.08
N ALA A 183 9.25 -18.50 4.56
CA ALA A 183 7.87 -18.40 4.12
C ALA A 183 6.83 -18.61 5.24
N THR A 184 7.25 -18.51 6.50
CA THR A 184 6.35 -18.56 7.66
C THR A 184 5.97 -17.15 8.11
N PHE A 185 4.81 -17.05 8.76
CA PHE A 185 4.32 -15.80 9.35
C PHE A 185 4.46 -15.86 10.85
N HIS A 186 5.16 -14.88 11.42
CA HIS A 186 5.38 -14.73 12.86
C HIS A 186 5.58 -13.25 13.19
N PHE A 187 5.54 -12.91 14.47
CA PHE A 187 5.95 -11.61 14.96
C PHE A 187 7.43 -11.31 14.69
N VAL A 188 7.75 -10.04 14.46
CA VAL A 188 9.10 -9.51 14.28
C VAL A 188 9.88 -9.54 15.58
N ASP A 189 9.25 -9.20 16.70
CA ASP A 189 9.80 -9.44 18.03
C ASP A 189 9.09 -10.66 18.65
N ALA A 190 9.85 -11.73 18.89
CA ALA A 190 9.36 -12.96 19.49
C ALA A 190 8.80 -12.78 20.94
N LEU A 191 9.02 -11.63 21.56
CA LEU A 191 8.45 -11.28 22.88
C LEU A 191 7.10 -10.56 22.78
N SER A 192 6.68 -10.18 21.57
CA SER A 192 5.35 -9.63 21.30
C SER A 192 4.27 -10.65 21.61
N THR A 193 3.11 -10.18 22.05
CA THR A 193 1.92 -11.02 22.29
C THR A 193 0.77 -10.68 21.37
N ILE A 194 0.86 -9.58 20.64
CA ILE A 194 -0.13 -9.13 19.67
C ILE A 194 0.55 -8.32 18.56
N GLN A 195 0.01 -8.40 17.35
CA GLN A 195 0.43 -7.61 16.19
C GLN A 195 -0.77 -6.94 15.52
N PHE A 196 -0.65 -5.66 15.20
CA PHE A 196 -1.63 -4.89 14.47
C PHE A 196 -1.11 -4.60 13.07
N CYS A 197 -1.95 -4.85 12.06
CA CYS A 197 -1.57 -4.77 10.66
C CYS A 197 -2.57 -3.94 9.85
N ALA A 198 -2.12 -2.83 9.27
CA ALA A 198 -2.93 -2.02 8.36
C ALA A 198 -2.27 -1.97 6.97
N ARG A 199 -2.91 -2.54 5.97
CA ARG A 199 -2.44 -2.45 4.58
C ARG A 199 -2.78 -1.08 4.01
N ILE A 200 -1.78 -0.37 3.52
CA ILE A 200 -1.94 0.97 2.96
C ILE A 200 -2.37 0.87 1.50
N ALA A 201 -3.65 1.18 1.26
CA ALA A 201 -4.26 1.21 -0.06
C ALA A 201 -4.08 2.57 -0.75
N ALA A 202 -4.40 2.65 -2.04
CA ALA A 202 -4.30 3.88 -2.82
C ALA A 202 -5.18 5.01 -2.27
N ALA A 203 -6.40 4.68 -1.82
CA ALA A 203 -7.37 5.64 -1.30
C ALA A 203 -6.89 6.42 -0.07
N PHE A 204 -5.98 5.85 0.71
CA PHE A 204 -5.38 6.47 1.90
C PHE A 204 -3.86 6.31 1.89
N ARG A 205 -3.24 6.60 0.74
CA ARG A 205 -1.78 6.59 0.61
C ARG A 205 -1.11 7.72 1.40
N PHE A 206 0.12 7.49 1.84
CA PHE A 206 0.99 8.53 2.38
C PHE A 206 1.31 9.58 1.31
N PRO A 207 1.27 10.88 1.66
CA PRO A 207 1.68 11.93 0.75
C PRO A 207 3.21 12.00 0.62
N GLU A 208 3.70 12.59 -0.47
CA GLU A 208 5.13 12.84 -0.71
C GLU A 208 5.78 13.64 0.42
N GLY A 209 7.00 13.27 0.81
CA GLY A 209 7.76 13.84 1.93
C GLY A 209 7.62 13.03 3.21
N ASP A 210 7.93 13.66 4.35
CA ASP A 210 7.95 12.98 5.66
C ASP A 210 6.57 13.01 6.30
N THR A 211 6.12 11.86 6.81
CA THR A 211 4.96 11.73 7.68
C THR A 211 5.40 11.03 8.98
N VAL A 212 5.20 11.70 10.11
CA VAL A 212 5.43 11.14 11.43
C VAL A 212 4.23 10.31 11.82
N VAL A 213 4.47 9.04 12.13
CA VAL A 213 3.47 8.12 12.67
C VAL A 213 3.73 7.97 14.16
N THR A 214 2.73 8.28 14.99
CA THR A 214 2.83 8.25 16.45
C THR A 214 1.85 7.23 17.00
N ALA A 215 2.33 6.29 17.81
CA ALA A 215 1.49 5.22 18.34
C ALA A 215 1.69 5.00 19.84
N ARG A 216 0.64 4.48 20.48
CA ARG A 216 0.66 3.90 21.84
C ARG A 216 -0.37 2.78 21.94
N VAL A 217 -0.22 1.91 22.93
CA VAL A 217 -1.14 0.79 23.15
C VAL A 217 -1.58 0.73 24.61
N ARG A 218 -2.88 0.52 24.81
CA ARG A 218 -3.51 0.28 26.10
C ARG A 218 -3.42 -1.21 26.46
N ASP A 219 -3.15 -1.51 27.73
CA ASP A 219 -3.33 -2.86 28.25
C ASP A 219 -4.76 -3.11 28.77
N ALA A 220 -5.04 -4.36 29.13
CA ALA A 220 -6.33 -4.78 29.70
C ALA A 220 -6.63 -4.16 31.08
N GLY A 221 -5.64 -3.54 31.74
CA GLY A 221 -5.81 -2.76 32.97
C GLY A 221 -6.18 -1.30 32.71
N GLY A 222 -6.31 -0.89 31.45
CA GLY A 222 -6.64 0.47 31.05
C GLY A 222 -5.45 1.42 31.00
N GLN A 223 -4.22 0.93 31.16
CA GLN A 223 -3.00 1.74 31.21
C GLN A 223 -2.32 1.77 29.82
N PHE A 224 -2.05 2.98 29.33
CA PHE A 224 -1.24 3.16 28.12
C PHE A 224 0.24 3.03 28.44
N GLY A 225 0.97 2.29 27.60
CA GLY A 225 2.43 2.32 27.65
C GLY A 225 3.05 3.52 26.93
N PRO A 226 4.39 3.54 26.79
CA PRO A 226 5.13 4.65 26.19
C PRO A 226 4.70 4.92 24.75
N VAL A 227 4.68 6.20 24.39
CA VAL A 227 4.53 6.62 22.98
C VAL A 227 5.76 6.21 22.19
N ARG A 228 5.54 5.65 20.99
CA ARG A 228 6.58 5.40 19.98
C ARG A 228 6.28 6.18 18.71
N GLN A 229 7.34 6.54 18.00
CA GLN A 229 7.26 7.28 16.76
C GLN A 229 8.18 6.68 15.71
N MET A 230 7.79 6.83 14.44
CA MET A 230 8.63 6.61 13.28
C MET A 230 8.31 7.64 12.21
N VAL A 231 9.15 7.72 11.18
CA VAL A 231 8.93 8.56 10.00
C VAL A 231 8.76 7.66 8.79
N VAL A 232 7.66 7.83 8.07
CA VAL A 232 7.48 7.30 6.71
C VAL A 232 7.83 8.41 5.74
N ARG A 233 8.92 8.23 4.99
CA ARG A 233 9.41 9.17 3.99
C ARG A 233 9.02 8.68 2.61
N ILE A 234 8.18 9.44 1.93
CA ILE A 234 7.82 9.18 0.54
C ILE A 234 8.68 10.08 -0.35
N ASN A 235 9.70 9.49 -0.96
CA ASN A 235 10.57 10.17 -1.91
C ASN A 235 10.23 9.69 -3.32
N PRO A 236 9.37 10.40 -4.08
CA PRO A 236 9.39 10.22 -5.52
C PRO A 236 10.80 10.63 -5.95
N THR A 237 11.58 9.69 -6.48
CA THR A 237 12.96 9.97 -6.90
C THR A 237 12.97 11.24 -7.73
N ALA A 238 13.89 12.17 -7.44
CA ALA A 238 13.95 13.46 -8.13
C ALA A 238 14.02 13.24 -9.63
N SER A 239 12.90 13.53 -10.30
CA SER A 239 12.79 13.47 -11.75
C SER A 239 13.82 14.44 -12.34
N GLY A 240 14.92 13.92 -12.86
CA GLY A 240 15.73 14.62 -13.83
C GLY A 240 14.96 14.66 -15.15
N SER A 241 13.82 15.37 -15.18
CA SER A 241 13.01 15.51 -16.39
C SER A 241 13.69 16.48 -17.37
N PRO A 242 14.01 16.09 -18.61
CA PRO A 242 14.20 17.04 -19.69
C PRO A 242 12.85 17.70 -19.98
N THR A 243 12.76 19.02 -19.82
CA THR A 243 11.54 19.79 -20.12
C THR A 243 11.08 19.57 -21.56
N LEU A 244 10.05 18.75 -21.77
CA LEU A 244 9.32 18.74 -23.04
C LEU A 244 8.23 19.81 -22.97
N THR A 245 8.37 20.83 -23.83
CA THR A 245 7.41 21.92 -23.95
C THR A 245 6.19 21.43 -24.73
N HIS A 246 5.18 20.90 -24.03
CA HIS A 246 3.88 20.62 -24.65
C HIS A 246 3.01 21.89 -24.72
N VAL A 247 2.54 22.19 -25.92
CA VAL A 247 1.60 23.28 -26.22
C VAL A 247 0.18 22.81 -25.83
N PRO A 248 -0.54 23.52 -24.96
CA PRO A 248 -1.90 23.12 -24.56
C PRO A 248 -2.87 23.27 -25.74
N THR A 249 -3.61 22.21 -26.05
CA THR A 249 -4.77 22.23 -26.96
C THR A 249 -6.05 22.28 -26.12
N ALA A 250 -6.99 23.16 -26.50
CA ALA A 250 -8.16 23.51 -25.71
C ALA A 250 -9.12 22.34 -25.42
N THR A 251 -9.59 22.25 -24.17
CA THR A 251 -10.56 21.28 -23.66
C THR A 251 -12.00 21.72 -23.98
N ALA A 252 -12.78 20.85 -24.64
CA ALA A 252 -14.22 21.01 -24.79
C ALA A 252 -14.98 20.36 -23.62
N THR A 253 -16.04 21.01 -23.15
CA THR A 253 -16.93 20.55 -22.07
C THR A 253 -17.87 19.44 -22.56
N PRO A 254 -17.93 18.25 -21.92
CA PRO A 254 -18.92 17.24 -22.28
C PRO A 254 -20.27 17.52 -21.61
N SER A 255 -21.33 17.41 -22.40
CA SER A 255 -22.73 17.33 -21.94
C SER A 255 -23.12 15.87 -21.89
N TYR A 256 -23.46 15.36 -20.69
CA TYR A 256 -23.92 13.99 -20.50
C TYR A 256 -25.42 13.88 -20.80
N THR A 257 -25.74 13.35 -21.97
CA THR A 257 -27.04 12.72 -22.26
C THR A 257 -26.86 11.21 -22.02
N PRO A 258 -27.78 10.50 -21.33
CA PRO A 258 -27.68 9.05 -21.17
C PRO A 258 -27.72 8.36 -22.53
N THR A 259 -26.57 7.84 -22.95
CA THR A 259 -26.36 7.16 -24.23
C THR A 259 -26.85 5.72 -24.12
N PRO A 260 -27.64 5.21 -25.08
CA PRO A 260 -28.01 3.80 -25.15
C PRO A 260 -26.74 2.92 -25.20
N VAL A 261 -26.83 1.73 -24.58
CA VAL A 261 -25.75 0.73 -24.52
C VAL A 261 -25.17 0.52 -25.93
N PRO A 262 -23.89 0.88 -26.17
CA PRO A 262 -23.30 0.76 -27.50
C PRO A 262 -23.20 -0.71 -27.90
N SER A 263 -23.51 -0.98 -29.17
CA SER A 263 -23.22 -2.23 -29.86
C SER A 263 -21.74 -2.63 -29.65
N PRO A 264 -21.39 -3.92 -29.50
CA PRO A 264 -20.02 -4.35 -29.33
C PRO A 264 -19.16 -3.80 -30.47
N GLY A 265 -18.23 -2.91 -30.13
CA GLY A 265 -17.25 -2.40 -31.09
C GLY A 265 -16.30 -3.53 -31.53
N PRO A 266 -15.62 -3.38 -32.67
CA PRO A 266 -14.58 -4.30 -33.11
C PRO A 266 -13.53 -4.56 -32.01
N PRO A 267 -12.83 -5.70 -32.07
CA PRO A 267 -11.96 -6.13 -30.99
C PRO A 267 -10.81 -5.15 -30.75
N GLY A 268 -10.40 -4.96 -29.49
CA GLY A 268 -9.10 -4.33 -29.20
C GLY A 268 -7.96 -5.34 -29.29
N GLU A 269 -6.73 -4.85 -29.27
CA GLU A 269 -5.51 -5.66 -29.21
C GLU A 269 -4.82 -5.46 -27.85
N ILE A 270 -4.49 -6.57 -27.18
CA ILE A 270 -3.58 -6.55 -26.02
C ILE A 270 -2.17 -6.24 -26.52
N THR A 271 -1.63 -5.11 -26.07
CA THR A 271 -0.32 -4.56 -26.44
C THR A 271 0.76 -4.90 -25.42
N PHE A 272 0.38 -5.00 -24.14
CA PHE A 272 1.24 -5.50 -23.08
C PHE A 272 0.47 -6.50 -22.19
N PHE A 273 1.14 -7.61 -21.84
CA PHE A 273 0.62 -8.55 -20.85
C PHE A 273 1.78 -9.08 -20.00
N GLY A 274 1.80 -8.68 -18.74
CA GLY A 274 2.90 -9.03 -17.83
C GLY A 274 2.54 -8.75 -16.38
N ILE A 275 3.57 -8.58 -15.56
CA ILE A 275 3.42 -8.23 -14.15
C ILE A 275 4.29 -7.02 -13.79
N ALA A 276 3.88 -6.30 -12.76
CA ALA A 276 4.68 -5.24 -12.15
C ALA A 276 4.92 -5.52 -10.67
N GLY A 277 6.07 -5.13 -10.14
CA GLY A 277 6.45 -5.32 -8.75
C GLY A 277 5.51 -4.60 -7.76
N ALA A 278 5.76 -4.82 -6.47
CA ALA A 278 5.12 -4.07 -5.38
C ALA A 278 5.38 -2.56 -5.47
N ASP A 279 6.49 -2.20 -6.08
CA ASP A 279 6.93 -0.86 -6.42
C ASP A 279 6.41 -0.40 -7.78
N SER A 280 5.37 -1.06 -8.32
CA SER A 280 4.76 -0.74 -9.62
C SER A 280 5.71 -0.82 -10.81
N ALA A 281 6.97 -1.21 -10.65
CA ALA A 281 7.91 -1.31 -11.77
C ALA A 281 7.55 -2.53 -12.64
N PRO A 282 7.39 -2.38 -13.96
CA PRO A 282 7.24 -3.52 -14.86
C PRO A 282 8.40 -4.51 -14.66
N LEU A 283 8.07 -5.79 -14.60
CA LEU A 283 9.08 -6.84 -14.54
C LEU A 283 9.25 -7.45 -15.92
N GLU A 284 10.50 -7.76 -16.26
CA GLU A 284 10.82 -8.54 -17.45
C GLU A 284 10.57 -10.04 -17.18
N PRO A 285 10.13 -10.82 -18.19
CA PRO A 285 10.05 -12.27 -18.05
C PRO A 285 11.44 -12.88 -17.82
N THR A 286 11.52 -13.90 -16.99
CA THR A 286 12.76 -14.65 -16.72
C THR A 286 13.06 -15.69 -17.80
N GLY A 287 12.10 -15.97 -18.68
CA GLY A 287 12.27 -16.84 -19.83
C GLY A 287 10.95 -17.07 -20.56
N GLU A 288 10.87 -18.20 -21.26
CA GLU A 288 9.65 -18.70 -21.87
C GLU A 288 9.44 -20.16 -21.45
N ASP A 289 8.19 -20.62 -21.41
CA ASP A 289 7.89 -22.03 -21.21
C ASP A 289 7.98 -22.86 -22.50
N SER A 290 7.60 -24.13 -22.46
CA SER A 290 7.66 -25.02 -23.63
C SER A 290 6.71 -24.64 -24.78
N GLU A 291 5.74 -23.76 -24.53
CA GLU A 291 4.78 -23.26 -25.51
C GLU A 291 5.19 -21.86 -26.02
N GLY A 292 6.33 -21.32 -25.58
CA GLY A 292 6.79 -19.97 -25.94
C GLY A 292 6.06 -18.86 -25.20
N ARG A 293 5.39 -19.16 -24.08
CA ARG A 293 4.71 -18.16 -23.26
C ARG A 293 5.73 -17.47 -22.36
N PRO A 294 5.68 -16.12 -22.21
CA PRO A 294 6.53 -15.41 -21.26
C PRO A 294 6.37 -15.97 -19.85
N LEU A 295 7.49 -16.31 -19.22
CA LEU A 295 7.55 -16.87 -17.88
C LEU A 295 8.00 -15.80 -16.88
N PHE A 296 7.24 -15.62 -15.82
CA PHE A 296 7.57 -14.75 -14.70
C PHE A 296 7.77 -15.59 -13.43
N GLU A 297 8.99 -15.63 -12.91
CA GLU A 297 9.29 -16.33 -11.65
C GLU A 297 9.13 -15.41 -10.45
N ARG A 298 8.41 -15.91 -9.44
CA ARG A 298 8.16 -15.21 -8.18
C ARG A 298 8.43 -16.15 -7.02
N ARG A 299 9.06 -15.62 -5.97
CA ARG A 299 9.21 -16.35 -4.71
C ARG A 299 7.85 -16.60 -4.05
N PHE A 300 7.00 -15.58 -4.08
CA PHE A 300 5.66 -15.61 -3.50
C PHE A 300 4.63 -15.29 -4.57
N GLY A 301 3.48 -15.97 -4.54
CA GLY A 301 2.38 -15.73 -5.47
C GLY A 301 1.57 -14.46 -5.22
N ARG A 302 2.12 -13.46 -4.53
CA ARG A 302 1.44 -12.24 -4.12
C ARG A 302 2.38 -11.04 -4.07
N GLY A 303 1.84 -9.84 -3.87
CA GLY A 303 2.59 -8.61 -3.72
C GLY A 303 3.10 -8.06 -5.05
N PHE A 304 2.28 -8.15 -6.10
CA PHE A 304 2.57 -7.64 -7.43
C PHE A 304 1.28 -7.31 -8.17
N TYR A 305 1.38 -6.57 -9.26
CA TYR A 305 0.24 -6.30 -10.15
C TYR A 305 0.27 -7.25 -11.34
N LEU A 306 -0.87 -7.81 -11.70
CA LEU A 306 -1.11 -8.27 -13.06
C LEU A 306 -1.49 -7.05 -13.90
N VAL A 307 -0.77 -6.84 -15.01
CA VAL A 307 -0.92 -5.65 -15.85
C VAL A 307 -1.25 -6.08 -17.28
N ILE A 308 -2.34 -5.53 -17.81
CA ILE A 308 -2.82 -5.80 -19.16
C ILE A 308 -3.10 -4.45 -19.83
N GLU A 309 -2.45 -4.18 -20.93
CA GLU A 309 -2.67 -2.95 -21.70
C GLU A 309 -3.23 -3.27 -23.06
N ALA A 310 -4.03 -2.35 -23.58
CA ALA A 310 -4.67 -2.56 -24.87
C ALA A 310 -4.86 -1.28 -25.66
N LYS A 311 -4.93 -1.45 -26.98
CA LYS A 311 -5.23 -0.41 -27.96
C LYS A 311 -6.39 -0.81 -28.87
N PRO A 312 -7.09 0.16 -29.49
CA PRO A 312 -8.15 -0.13 -30.45
C PRO A 312 -7.59 -0.77 -31.74
N LEU A 313 -8.27 -1.77 -32.30
CA LEU A 313 -8.03 -2.19 -33.70
C LEU A 313 -8.97 -1.44 -34.66
N GLY A 314 -8.49 -1.17 -35.88
CA GLY A 314 -9.36 -0.88 -37.01
C GLY A 314 -10.13 0.44 -36.98
N GLY A 315 -9.49 1.56 -36.62
CA GLY A 315 -10.10 2.90 -36.71
C GLY A 315 -11.12 3.23 -35.63
N LEU A 316 -11.23 2.39 -34.59
CA LEU A 316 -11.95 2.73 -33.38
C LEU A 316 -11.29 3.89 -32.63
N ARG A 317 -12.12 4.59 -31.85
CA ARG A 317 -11.63 5.68 -31.00
C ARG A 317 -11.06 5.20 -29.67
N HIS A 318 -11.59 4.11 -29.09
CA HIS A 318 -11.20 3.62 -27.76
C HIS A 318 -11.46 2.11 -27.59
N VAL A 319 -10.69 1.47 -26.70
CA VAL A 319 -10.96 0.13 -26.16
C VAL A 319 -12.02 0.20 -25.05
N GLY A 320 -12.88 -0.80 -24.95
CA GLY A 320 -13.78 -0.96 -23.79
C GLY A 320 -12.99 -1.04 -22.48
N ARG A 321 -13.50 -0.44 -21.41
CA ARG A 321 -12.81 -0.34 -20.11
C ARG A 321 -13.44 -1.19 -19.01
N SER A 322 -14.57 -1.86 -19.27
CA SER A 322 -15.22 -2.68 -18.24
C SER A 322 -14.37 -3.91 -17.95
N ALA A 323 -13.96 -4.09 -16.69
CA ALA A 323 -13.40 -5.34 -16.19
C ALA A 323 -14.45 -6.22 -15.52
N PHE A 324 -15.62 -5.68 -15.20
CA PHE A 324 -16.75 -6.41 -14.62
C PHE A 324 -18.06 -6.10 -15.34
N ASN A 325 -18.80 -7.14 -15.71
CA ASN A 325 -20.15 -7.09 -16.26
C ASN A 325 -20.79 -8.48 -16.11
N TYR A 326 -21.63 -8.64 -15.09
CA TYR A 326 -22.09 -9.94 -14.61
C TYR A 326 -23.60 -10.10 -14.70
N ASP A 327 -24.04 -11.22 -15.27
CA ASP A 327 -25.39 -11.75 -15.15
C ASP A 327 -25.30 -13.22 -14.70
N PRO A 328 -25.88 -13.60 -13.55
CA PRO A 328 -25.84 -14.99 -13.06
C PRO A 328 -26.67 -15.98 -13.89
N THR A 329 -27.45 -15.48 -14.85
CA THR A 329 -28.35 -16.27 -15.70
C THR A 329 -28.00 -16.23 -17.19
N ASP A 330 -27.11 -15.32 -17.60
CA ASP A 330 -26.67 -15.18 -18.98
C ASP A 330 -25.12 -15.16 -19.07
N PRO A 331 -24.48 -16.29 -19.42
CA PRO A 331 -23.03 -16.38 -19.53
C PRO A 331 -22.43 -15.57 -20.69
N ALA A 332 -23.26 -15.04 -21.59
CA ALA A 332 -22.81 -14.16 -22.67
C ALA A 332 -22.60 -12.71 -22.19
N VAL A 333 -23.22 -12.32 -21.07
CA VAL A 333 -22.96 -11.03 -20.41
C VAL A 333 -21.58 -11.10 -19.77
N ARG A 334 -20.59 -10.47 -20.42
CA ARG A 334 -19.19 -10.49 -20.00
C ARG A 334 -18.57 -9.10 -20.08
N PRO A 335 -17.51 -8.83 -19.30
CA PRO A 335 -16.75 -7.59 -19.39
C PRO A 335 -15.97 -7.46 -20.71
N ASP A 336 -15.35 -6.29 -20.89
CA ASP A 336 -14.48 -6.02 -22.04
C ASP A 336 -13.13 -6.72 -21.86
N LEU A 337 -12.53 -6.62 -20.68
CA LEU A 337 -11.39 -7.45 -20.29
C LEU A 337 -11.88 -8.79 -19.75
N GLN A 338 -11.32 -9.90 -20.25
CA GLN A 338 -11.62 -11.25 -19.78
C GLN A 338 -10.31 -11.95 -19.39
N VAL A 339 -10.22 -12.42 -18.14
CA VAL A 339 -9.05 -13.13 -17.61
C VAL A 339 -9.46 -14.49 -17.07
N LEU A 340 -8.67 -15.52 -17.39
CA LEU A 340 -8.82 -16.89 -16.89
C LEU A 340 -7.48 -17.43 -16.40
N LEU A 341 -7.56 -18.34 -15.44
CA LEU A 341 -6.41 -18.91 -14.76
C LEU A 341 -6.47 -20.43 -14.90
N SER A 342 -5.33 -21.08 -15.11
CA SER A 342 -5.26 -22.55 -15.13
C SER A 342 -5.34 -23.18 -13.73
N ARG A 343 -5.18 -22.37 -12.68
CA ARG A 343 -5.19 -22.80 -11.27
C ARG A 343 -5.92 -21.74 -10.45
N PRO A 344 -6.63 -22.15 -9.38
CA PRO A 344 -7.31 -21.19 -8.52
C PRO A 344 -6.31 -20.25 -7.84
N LEU A 345 -6.75 -19.01 -7.61
CA LEU A 345 -6.11 -18.08 -6.69
C LEU A 345 -6.77 -18.18 -5.32
N GLY A 346 -6.02 -17.97 -4.25
CA GLY A 346 -6.59 -18.01 -2.89
C GLY A 346 -7.22 -19.37 -2.56
N ASP A 347 -8.46 -19.35 -2.05
CA ASP A 347 -9.25 -20.56 -1.75
C ASP A 347 -9.96 -21.17 -2.99
N GLY A 348 -9.90 -20.50 -4.14
CA GLY A 348 -10.57 -20.94 -5.37
C GLY A 348 -12.10 -20.88 -5.32
N SER A 349 -12.68 -20.05 -4.44
CA SER A 349 -14.12 -19.78 -4.37
C SER A 349 -14.72 -19.52 -5.76
N THR A 350 -15.96 -19.96 -5.96
CA THR A 350 -16.73 -19.67 -7.18
C THR A 350 -17.70 -18.51 -6.99
N ALA A 351 -17.72 -17.88 -5.81
CA ALA A 351 -18.58 -16.74 -5.56
C ALA A 351 -18.02 -15.52 -6.28
N VAL A 352 -18.84 -14.89 -7.13
CA VAL A 352 -18.41 -13.75 -7.94
C VAL A 352 -18.29 -12.51 -7.07
N CYS A 353 -17.14 -11.85 -7.10
CA CYS A 353 -16.84 -10.60 -6.37
C CYS A 353 -16.93 -10.75 -4.86
N ASP A 354 -16.44 -11.86 -4.34
CA ASP A 354 -16.18 -12.07 -2.92
C ASP A 354 -14.84 -11.43 -2.50
N ASN A 355 -14.55 -10.22 -3.00
CA ASN A 355 -13.34 -9.47 -2.70
C ASN A 355 -13.51 -8.50 -1.52
N GLY A 356 -14.62 -8.60 -0.78
CA GLY A 356 -14.97 -7.76 0.35
C GLY A 356 -15.31 -8.56 1.61
N GLU A 357 -15.26 -7.90 2.76
CA GLU A 357 -15.63 -8.52 4.03
C GLU A 357 -17.09 -9.00 4.05
N PRO A 358 -17.40 -10.11 4.73
CA PRO A 358 -16.54 -10.89 5.63
C PRO A 358 -15.76 -12.03 4.95
N THR A 359 -16.01 -12.30 3.67
CA THR A 359 -15.43 -13.43 2.94
C THR A 359 -14.58 -12.88 1.80
N PHE A 360 -13.27 -12.76 2.04
CA PHE A 360 -12.28 -12.58 0.98
C PHE A 360 -12.03 -13.93 0.32
N GLY A 361 -12.78 -14.26 -0.74
CA GLY A 361 -12.57 -15.47 -1.51
C GLY A 361 -11.50 -15.32 -2.59
N GLY A 362 -11.17 -16.46 -3.15
CA GLY A 362 -10.21 -16.66 -4.22
C GLY A 362 -10.76 -16.33 -5.61
N VAL A 363 -10.11 -16.85 -6.64
CA VAL A 363 -10.64 -16.85 -8.01
C VAL A 363 -10.58 -18.29 -8.50
N PRO A 364 -11.64 -18.85 -9.09
CA PRO A 364 -11.62 -20.26 -9.47
C PRO A 364 -10.71 -20.46 -10.68
N GLY A 365 -10.00 -21.58 -10.69
CA GLY A 365 -9.22 -22.02 -11.85
C GLY A 365 -10.10 -22.69 -12.91
N THR A 366 -9.55 -22.81 -14.11
CA THR A 366 -10.18 -23.54 -15.23
C THR A 366 -9.20 -24.55 -15.82
N ASP A 367 -9.70 -25.77 -16.08
CA ASP A 367 -8.93 -26.80 -16.76
C ASP A 367 -8.78 -26.41 -18.24
N SER A 368 -7.61 -25.87 -18.58
CA SER A 368 -7.36 -25.15 -19.83
C SER A 368 -8.18 -23.85 -19.89
N PRO A 369 -7.55 -22.66 -19.81
CA PRO A 369 -8.23 -21.36 -19.81
C PRO A 369 -8.87 -21.04 -21.18
N ASP A 370 -9.97 -21.74 -21.43
CA ASP A 370 -10.82 -21.67 -22.60
C ASP A 370 -12.03 -20.77 -22.29
N PHE A 371 -12.21 -19.75 -23.11
CA PHE A 371 -13.22 -18.72 -22.93
C PHE A 371 -14.61 -19.13 -23.46
N ARG A 372 -14.95 -20.43 -23.41
CA ARG A 372 -16.28 -20.96 -23.76
C ARG A 372 -17.40 -20.23 -23.00
N GLU A 373 -18.57 -20.13 -23.62
CA GLU A 373 -19.75 -19.45 -23.08
C GLU A 373 -20.52 -20.33 -22.08
N THR A 374 -19.89 -20.66 -20.95
CA THR A 374 -20.54 -21.34 -19.82
C THR A 374 -20.63 -20.40 -18.62
N GLN A 375 -21.59 -20.65 -17.72
CA GLN A 375 -21.76 -19.83 -16.51
C GLN A 375 -20.51 -19.87 -15.63
N ALA A 376 -19.94 -21.04 -15.39
CA ALA A 376 -18.71 -21.16 -14.58
C ALA A 376 -17.52 -20.34 -15.13
N VAL A 377 -17.39 -20.24 -16.46
CA VAL A 377 -16.36 -19.39 -17.09
C VAL A 377 -16.72 -17.90 -16.96
N SER A 378 -18.01 -17.55 -17.10
CA SER A 378 -18.46 -16.17 -16.88
C SER A 378 -18.26 -15.72 -15.42
N ASP A 379 -18.55 -16.60 -14.46
CA ASP A 379 -18.34 -16.39 -13.04
C ASP A 379 -16.84 -16.16 -12.76
N ALA A 380 -15.95 -17.04 -13.25
CA ALA A 380 -14.49 -16.91 -13.09
C ALA A 380 -13.94 -15.60 -13.68
N ILE A 381 -14.39 -15.22 -14.88
CA ILE A 381 -14.00 -13.97 -15.55
C ILE A 381 -14.42 -12.76 -14.74
N ASN A 382 -15.68 -12.72 -14.29
CA ASN A 382 -16.22 -11.58 -13.55
C ASN A 382 -15.63 -11.50 -12.14
N ASP A 383 -15.32 -12.64 -11.54
CA ASP A 383 -14.70 -12.70 -10.23
C ASP A 383 -13.26 -12.14 -10.26
N PHE A 384 -12.45 -12.53 -11.25
CA PHE A 384 -11.18 -11.84 -11.48
C PHE A 384 -11.38 -10.35 -11.81
N GLY A 385 -12.39 -10.05 -12.64
CA GLY A 385 -12.75 -8.72 -13.08
C GLY A 385 -13.00 -7.71 -11.95
N CYS A 386 -13.65 -8.15 -10.87
CA CYS A 386 -13.87 -7.35 -9.67
C CYS A 386 -12.60 -7.00 -8.89
N ARG A 387 -11.47 -7.68 -9.16
CA ARG A 387 -10.17 -7.42 -8.53
C ARG A 387 -9.29 -6.48 -9.36
N VAL A 388 -9.72 -6.16 -10.57
CA VAL A 388 -9.18 -5.04 -11.33
C VAL A 388 -9.67 -3.75 -10.68
N ASP A 389 -8.79 -2.76 -10.55
CA ASP A 389 -9.11 -1.51 -9.87
C ASP A 389 -8.57 -0.32 -10.66
N ASP A 390 -9.42 0.68 -10.89
CA ASP A 390 -9.08 1.91 -11.61
C ASP A 390 -8.34 2.97 -10.77
N GLY A 391 -8.03 2.66 -9.51
CA GLY A 391 -7.45 3.56 -8.52
C GLY A 391 -8.48 4.16 -7.57
N THR A 392 -9.76 4.01 -7.88
CA THR A 392 -10.89 4.58 -7.12
C THR A 392 -11.85 3.52 -6.57
N GLY A 393 -11.51 2.24 -6.69
CA GLY A 393 -12.36 1.13 -6.24
C GLY A 393 -13.28 0.57 -7.33
N ASN A 394 -13.26 1.08 -8.57
CA ASN A 394 -14.13 0.57 -9.63
C ASN A 394 -13.41 -0.51 -10.47
N PRO A 395 -14.12 -1.58 -10.88
CA PRO A 395 -13.59 -2.62 -11.75
C PRO A 395 -13.52 -2.17 -13.22
N SER A 396 -12.60 -1.25 -13.48
CA SER A 396 -12.42 -0.60 -14.78
C SER A 396 -10.93 -0.45 -15.13
N GLY A 397 -10.66 -0.34 -16.42
CA GLY A 397 -9.35 0.06 -16.94
C GLY A 397 -9.05 1.54 -16.68
N ARG A 398 -7.77 1.83 -16.48
CA ARG A 398 -7.16 3.14 -16.23
C ARG A 398 -6.81 3.85 -17.53
N SER A 399 -6.77 5.18 -17.46
CA SER A 399 -6.14 6.01 -18.48
C SER A 399 -4.63 6.16 -18.20
N ASP A 400 -3.86 6.72 -19.13
CA ASP A 400 -2.41 6.87 -18.95
C ASP A 400 -2.05 7.70 -17.71
N SER A 401 -2.83 8.75 -17.41
CA SER A 401 -2.63 9.57 -16.20
C SER A 401 -2.90 8.82 -14.88
N ASP A 402 -3.57 7.66 -14.94
CA ASP A 402 -3.94 6.85 -13.78
C ASP A 402 -3.28 5.46 -13.80
N ALA A 403 -2.28 5.27 -14.68
CA ALA A 403 -1.57 4.00 -14.83
C ALA A 403 -1.03 3.46 -13.48
N CYS A 404 -0.94 2.15 -13.36
CA CYS A 404 -0.38 1.45 -12.20
C CYS A 404 1.06 0.96 -12.42
N THR A 405 1.63 1.11 -13.62
CA THR A 405 3.04 0.85 -13.89
C THR A 405 3.87 2.11 -13.76
N MET A 406 4.97 2.02 -13.01
CA MET A 406 5.89 3.13 -12.77
C MET A 406 7.24 2.87 -13.42
N PHE A 407 7.82 3.90 -14.02
CA PHE A 407 9.14 3.86 -14.63
C PHE A 407 10.23 4.43 -13.71
N PRO A 408 11.53 4.24 -14.03
CA PRO A 408 12.64 4.73 -13.21
C PRO A 408 12.63 6.23 -12.93
N ASP A 409 11.95 7.02 -13.75
CA ASP A 409 11.77 8.47 -13.59
C ASP A 409 10.62 8.85 -12.63
N ALA A 410 10.04 7.86 -11.95
CA ALA A 410 8.91 7.98 -11.04
C ALA A 410 7.59 8.44 -11.69
N THR A 411 7.50 8.37 -13.01
CA THR A 411 6.25 8.61 -13.73
C THR A 411 5.43 7.33 -13.87
N PHE A 412 4.12 7.49 -13.90
CA PHE A 412 3.18 6.42 -14.20
C PHE A 412 2.68 6.62 -15.62
N HIS A 413 2.93 5.64 -16.48
CA HIS A 413 2.48 5.59 -17.86
C HIS A 413 2.27 4.14 -18.26
N PHE A 414 1.67 3.92 -19.41
CA PHE A 414 1.60 2.60 -20.03
C PHE A 414 2.99 2.09 -20.44
N VAL A 415 3.14 0.76 -20.46
CA VAL A 415 4.35 0.04 -20.90
C VAL A 415 4.47 0.04 -22.40
N ALA A 416 3.36 -0.16 -23.11
CA ALA A 416 3.29 0.05 -24.55
C ALA A 416 2.80 1.47 -24.85
N GLU A 417 3.62 2.22 -25.60
CA GLU A 417 3.36 3.63 -25.94
C GLU A 417 2.06 3.87 -26.72
N ASP A 418 1.53 2.83 -27.36
CA ASP A 418 0.33 2.89 -28.21
C ASP A 418 -0.93 2.34 -27.53
N SER A 419 -0.88 2.04 -26.23
CA SER A 419 -2.04 1.63 -25.45
C SER A 419 -2.98 2.80 -25.13
N ASP A 420 -4.28 2.49 -25.04
CA ASP A 420 -5.35 3.43 -24.70
C ASP A 420 -5.93 3.19 -23.29
N VAL A 421 -5.71 1.98 -22.77
CA VAL A 421 -6.22 1.52 -21.48
C VAL A 421 -5.23 0.56 -20.84
N GLN A 422 -5.11 0.65 -19.51
CA GLN A 422 -4.38 -0.32 -18.70
C GLN A 422 -5.28 -0.87 -17.60
N PHE A 423 -5.35 -2.19 -17.50
CA PHE A 423 -6.04 -2.90 -16.43
C PHE A 423 -5.03 -3.40 -15.41
N CYS A 424 -5.33 -3.15 -14.14
CA CYS A 424 -4.41 -3.43 -13.04
C CYS A 424 -5.14 -4.21 -11.95
N ALA A 425 -4.65 -5.42 -11.67
CA ALA A 425 -5.13 -6.22 -10.54
C ALA A 425 -3.98 -6.43 -9.55
N PHE A 426 -4.09 -5.89 -8.34
CA PHE A 426 -3.09 -6.10 -7.30
C PHE A 426 -3.29 -7.45 -6.64
N ILE A 427 -2.35 -8.37 -6.82
CA ILE A 427 -2.43 -9.73 -6.31
C ILE A 427 -2.09 -9.73 -4.81
N ALA A 428 -3.14 -9.71 -3.99
CA ALA A 428 -3.06 -9.71 -2.53
C ALA A 428 -2.80 -11.12 -1.96
N SER A 429 -2.62 -11.19 -0.63
CA SER A 429 -2.43 -12.47 0.07
C SER A 429 -3.66 -13.36 0.04
N SER A 430 -4.85 -12.78 0.13
CA SER A 430 -6.13 -13.50 0.11
C SER A 430 -6.40 -14.24 -1.21
N PHE A 431 -5.83 -13.79 -2.33
CA PHE A 431 -5.96 -14.43 -3.64
C PHE A 431 -4.62 -14.54 -4.36
N GLY A 432 -3.59 -14.96 -3.64
CA GLY A 432 -2.28 -15.22 -4.23
C GLY A 432 -2.27 -16.45 -5.15
N PHE A 433 -1.30 -16.48 -6.07
CA PHE A 433 -0.97 -17.66 -6.88
C PHE A 433 -0.41 -18.79 -5.99
N PRO A 434 -0.88 -20.03 -6.14
CA PRO A 434 -0.33 -21.17 -5.42
C PRO A 434 1.08 -21.54 -5.95
N PRO A 435 1.93 -22.22 -5.14
CA PRO A 435 3.22 -22.76 -5.60
C PRO A 435 3.11 -23.60 -6.88
N GLY A 436 4.07 -23.46 -7.78
CA GLY A 436 4.11 -24.07 -9.12
C GLY A 436 3.73 -23.10 -10.23
N ASP A 437 3.43 -23.64 -11.41
CA ASP A 437 3.13 -22.85 -12.61
C ASP A 437 1.63 -22.60 -12.71
N THR A 438 1.25 -21.36 -12.99
CA THR A 438 -0.12 -20.95 -13.32
C THR A 438 -0.10 -20.21 -14.65
N VAL A 439 -0.85 -20.72 -15.63
CA VAL A 439 -1.07 -20.04 -16.91
C VAL A 439 -2.17 -19.02 -16.71
N VAL A 440 -1.86 -17.76 -17.03
CA VAL A 440 -2.83 -16.67 -17.05
C VAL A 440 -3.16 -16.38 -18.49
N SER A 441 -4.44 -16.43 -18.85
CA SER A 441 -4.93 -16.08 -20.18
C SER A 441 -5.76 -14.84 -20.11
N ALA A 442 -5.47 -13.88 -20.97
CA ALA A 442 -6.22 -12.65 -21.10
C ALA A 442 -6.68 -12.47 -22.54
N ARG A 443 -7.87 -11.94 -22.72
CA ARG A 443 -8.33 -11.41 -24.00
C ARG A 443 -9.21 -10.19 -23.76
N LEU A 444 -9.34 -9.37 -24.78
CA LEU A 444 -10.47 -8.46 -24.86
C LEU A 444 -11.68 -9.18 -25.46
N ARG A 445 -12.88 -8.65 -25.26
CA ARG A 445 -14.09 -9.17 -25.91
C ARG A 445 -13.86 -9.27 -27.42
N GLU A 446 -14.05 -10.48 -27.96
CA GLU A 446 -13.79 -10.84 -29.38
C GLU A 446 -12.33 -10.69 -29.85
N GLY A 447 -11.40 -10.40 -28.94
CA GLY A 447 -9.98 -10.23 -29.22
C GLY A 447 -9.17 -11.53 -29.18
N GLN A 448 -7.91 -11.44 -29.60
CA GLN A 448 -6.96 -12.54 -29.49
C GLN A 448 -6.64 -12.86 -28.02
N VAL A 449 -6.48 -14.15 -27.74
CA VAL A 449 -5.99 -14.61 -26.43
C VAL A 449 -4.48 -14.43 -26.38
N ARG A 450 -4.00 -13.76 -25.32
CA ARG A 450 -2.59 -13.72 -24.92
C ARG A 450 -2.43 -14.53 -23.65
N GLN A 451 -1.26 -15.14 -23.48
CA GLN A 451 -0.95 -15.97 -22.31
C GLN A 451 0.42 -15.63 -21.75
N ILE A 452 0.53 -15.72 -20.42
CA ILE A 452 1.79 -15.70 -19.68
C ILE A 452 1.77 -16.85 -18.66
N VAL A 453 2.94 -17.19 -18.13
CA VAL A 453 3.08 -18.15 -17.03
C VAL A 453 3.65 -17.43 -15.82
N ILE A 454 3.00 -17.60 -14.67
CA ILE A 454 3.51 -17.17 -13.37
C ILE A 454 3.95 -18.43 -12.62
N ARG A 455 5.25 -18.55 -12.36
CA ARG A 455 5.84 -19.64 -11.56
C ARG A 455 6.12 -19.15 -10.16
N VAL A 456 5.52 -19.81 -9.18
CA VAL A 456 5.76 -19.55 -7.75
C VAL A 456 6.65 -20.66 -7.18
N THR A 457 7.86 -20.34 -6.74
CA THR A 457 8.86 -21.37 -6.39
C THR A 457 8.74 -21.93 -4.97
N GLY A 458 7.97 -21.28 -4.09
CA GLY A 458 7.83 -21.68 -2.68
C GLY A 458 8.98 -21.20 -1.81
#